data_AF-A0A843E031-F1
#
_entry.id   AF-A0A843E031-F1
#
_cell.length_a   1.000
_cell.length_b   1.000
_cell.length_c   1.000
_cell.angle_alpha   90.00
_cell.angle_beta   90.00
_cell.angle_gamma   90.00
#
_symmetry.space_group_name_H-M   'P 1'
#
loop_
_entity.id
_entity.type
_entity.pdbx_description
1 polymer ?
#
loop_
_entity_poly.entity_id
_entity_poly.type
_entity_poly.pdbx_seq_one_letter_code
_entity_poly.pdbx_strand_id
1 'polypeptide(L)'
;MGKRKVPVKQEHFSERERIRLLTDVDKALLAIFAISFILAIIGLQVIRLRELSVFISAIIASVPLAVVGISYCVHYRKKYMLALWSLTVVAMILLSVDISWILAVACISLGLVGLLALVSIFQKAIFFPIMASMEYLNIKTKLSLFDRVVSFLFSISGDLDTRNIEIDTNLNRASIPWREVASTLRLSFMAGLFIWIYISMNPSWFSSDMFTNVPVYLFSLMLYIPLLVMPFSIFMSLNVRICTRYRDFKVYDGVKMTLYKMLAPVLVTFIYILLAVNSNGISVVFYFILLSVIFNLLINLLACLSFYRWFEGGVVNEIRSKWSTFRPVSMMMVVEDENRIAKEEVPDTPRRDLSDLGVMVFGDSQE
;
A
#
# COMPACT_ATOMS: atom_id res chain seq x y z
N MET A 1 -11.59 -23.78 49.30
CA MET A 1 -12.51 -23.02 48.43
C MET A 1 -11.83 -22.77 47.10
N GLY A 2 -12.42 -23.30 46.02
CA GLY A 2 -11.79 -23.36 44.70
C GLY A 2 -11.68 -22.00 44.01
N LYS A 3 -10.48 -21.65 43.57
CA LYS A 3 -10.24 -20.52 42.66
C LYS A 3 -10.89 -20.85 41.31
N ARG A 4 -12.08 -20.29 41.04
CA ARG A 4 -12.65 -20.29 39.69
C ARG A 4 -11.77 -19.42 38.81
N LYS A 5 -10.94 -20.06 37.98
CA LYS A 5 -10.34 -19.43 36.80
C LYS A 5 -11.49 -19.11 35.86
N VAL A 6 -11.85 -17.83 35.74
CA VAL A 6 -12.68 -17.37 34.65
C VAL A 6 -11.78 -17.36 33.42
N PRO A 7 -12.02 -18.21 32.40
CA PRO A 7 -11.29 -18.08 31.16
C PRO A 7 -11.64 -16.71 30.59
N VAL A 8 -10.64 -15.84 30.42
CA VAL A 8 -10.76 -14.69 29.51
C VAL A 8 -11.01 -15.32 28.15
N LYS A 9 -12.29 -15.40 27.79
CA LYS A 9 -12.74 -15.81 26.49
C LYS A 9 -12.20 -14.73 25.56
N GLN A 10 -11.02 -14.99 24.98
CA GLN A 10 -10.59 -14.35 23.75
C GLN A 10 -11.63 -14.77 22.71
N GLU A 11 -12.78 -14.10 22.74
CA GLU A 11 -13.64 -14.05 21.59
C GLU A 11 -12.77 -13.39 20.54
N HIS A 12 -12.26 -14.26 19.65
CA HIS A 12 -11.91 -13.93 18.30
C HIS A 12 -12.82 -12.77 17.88
N PHE A 13 -12.27 -11.55 17.91
CA PHE A 13 -12.80 -10.39 17.20
C PHE A 13 -13.02 -10.89 15.78
N SER A 14 -14.26 -11.33 15.54
CA SER A 14 -14.50 -12.32 14.51
C SER A 14 -14.12 -11.69 13.18
N GLU A 15 -13.66 -12.49 12.23
CA GLU A 15 -13.33 -12.02 10.88
C GLU A 15 -14.46 -11.13 10.28
N ARG A 16 -15.70 -11.23 10.76
CA ARG A 16 -16.84 -10.38 10.38
C ARG A 16 -16.69 -8.90 10.78
N GLU A 17 -15.99 -8.55 11.86
CA GLU A 17 -15.72 -7.13 12.18
C GLU A 17 -14.55 -6.57 11.36
N ARG A 18 -13.60 -7.41 10.96
CA ARG A 18 -12.54 -7.02 10.00
C ARG A 18 -13.12 -6.64 8.64
N ILE A 19 -14.28 -7.20 8.27
CA ILE A 19 -15.02 -6.92 7.02
C ILE A 19 -15.81 -5.60 7.06
N ARG A 20 -16.04 -4.99 8.24
CA ARG A 20 -16.73 -3.68 8.36
C ARG A 20 -15.81 -2.46 8.14
N LEU A 21 -14.52 -2.68 7.90
CA LEU A 21 -13.57 -1.60 7.63
C LEU A 21 -13.61 -1.07 6.20
N LEU A 22 -14.06 -1.88 5.24
CA LEU A 22 -14.24 -1.49 3.84
C LEU A 22 -15.68 -1.08 3.61
N THR A 23 -15.88 0.06 2.96
CA THR A 23 -17.22 0.48 2.53
C THR A 23 -17.77 -0.50 1.49
N ASP A 24 -19.09 -0.57 1.32
CA ASP A 24 -19.68 -1.47 0.32
C ASP A 24 -19.27 -1.09 -1.10
N VAL A 25 -18.93 0.19 -1.31
CA VAL A 25 -18.33 0.72 -2.54
C VAL A 25 -16.94 0.14 -2.76
N ASP A 26 -16.09 0.11 -1.73
CA ASP A 26 -14.74 -0.45 -1.82
C ASP A 26 -14.80 -1.96 -2.18
N LYS A 27 -15.75 -2.69 -1.57
CA LYS A 27 -15.98 -4.11 -1.87
C LYS A 27 -16.43 -4.32 -3.32
N ALA A 28 -17.34 -3.47 -3.82
CA ALA A 28 -17.80 -3.52 -5.19
C ALA A 28 -16.65 -3.23 -6.18
N LEU A 29 -15.81 -2.23 -5.90
CA LEU A 29 -14.64 -1.91 -6.74
C LEU A 29 -13.61 -3.05 -6.76
N LEU A 30 -13.37 -3.72 -5.62
CA LEU A 30 -12.52 -4.93 -5.57
C LEU A 30 -13.11 -6.09 -6.37
N ALA A 31 -14.43 -6.31 -6.30
CA ALA A 31 -15.09 -7.35 -7.08
C ALA A 31 -14.99 -7.06 -8.59
N ILE A 32 -15.23 -5.80 -9.00
CA ILE A 32 -15.06 -5.36 -10.39
C ILE A 32 -13.62 -5.57 -10.86
N PHE A 33 -12.63 -5.21 -10.02
CA PHE A 33 -11.23 -5.47 -10.32
C PHE A 33 -10.94 -6.96 -10.49
N ALA A 34 -11.38 -7.81 -9.56
CA ALA A 34 -11.12 -9.25 -9.64
C ALA A 34 -11.73 -9.88 -10.90
N ILE A 35 -12.98 -9.54 -11.22
CA ILE A 35 -13.67 -10.06 -12.41
C ILE A 35 -12.97 -9.58 -13.68
N SER A 36 -12.68 -8.28 -13.79
CA SER A 36 -12.00 -7.72 -14.96
C SER A 36 -10.57 -8.24 -15.13
N PHE A 37 -9.87 -8.49 -14.02
CA PHE A 37 -8.53 -9.09 -14.04
C PHE A 37 -8.54 -10.53 -14.55
N ILE A 38 -9.51 -11.36 -14.11
CA ILE A 38 -9.68 -12.72 -14.62
C ILE A 38 -10.00 -12.69 -16.12
N LEU A 39 -10.91 -11.82 -16.55
CA LEU A 39 -11.24 -11.65 -17.97
C LEU A 39 -10.04 -11.18 -18.80
N ALA A 40 -9.21 -10.29 -18.27
CA ALA A 40 -7.98 -9.86 -18.93
C ALA A 40 -6.98 -11.00 -19.08
N ILE A 41 -6.81 -11.87 -18.06
CA ILE A 41 -5.95 -13.06 -18.17
C ILE A 41 -6.47 -14.00 -19.27
N ILE A 42 -7.77 -14.26 -19.32
CA ILE A 42 -8.37 -15.09 -20.37
C ILE A 42 -8.14 -14.45 -21.75
N GLY A 43 -8.35 -13.14 -21.88
CA GLY A 43 -8.10 -12.38 -23.10
C GLY A 43 -6.64 -12.45 -23.56
N LEU A 44 -5.69 -12.35 -22.64
CA LEU A 44 -4.26 -12.51 -22.93
C LEU A 44 -3.91 -13.92 -23.43
N GLN A 45 -4.53 -14.97 -22.87
CA GLN A 45 -4.32 -16.33 -23.38
C GLN A 45 -4.91 -16.50 -24.79
N VAL A 46 -6.07 -15.92 -25.08
CA VAL A 46 -6.67 -15.94 -26.43
C VAL A 46 -5.79 -15.19 -27.43
N ILE A 47 -5.23 -14.04 -27.06
CA ILE A 47 -4.28 -13.30 -27.90
C ILE A 47 -3.05 -14.15 -28.21
N ARG A 48 -2.49 -14.80 -27.18
CA ARG A 48 -1.33 -15.68 -27.35
C ARG A 48 -1.60 -16.81 -28.32
N LEU A 49 -2.80 -17.41 -28.28
CA LEU A 49 -3.21 -18.49 -29.19
C LEU A 49 -3.46 -18.00 -30.62
N ARG A 50 -3.76 -16.71 -30.82
CA ARG A 50 -4.03 -16.11 -32.14
C ARG A 50 -2.83 -15.34 -32.72
N GLU A 51 -1.68 -15.38 -32.05
CA GLU A 51 -0.45 -14.67 -32.44
C GLU A 51 -0.69 -13.17 -32.74
N LEU A 52 -1.61 -12.54 -31.99
CA LEU A 52 -1.92 -11.11 -32.15
C LEU A 52 -0.79 -10.24 -31.58
N SER A 53 -0.72 -8.98 -32.04
CA SER A 53 0.36 -8.08 -31.71
C SER A 53 0.50 -7.82 -30.19
N VAL A 54 1.76 -7.69 -29.75
CA VAL A 54 2.12 -7.42 -28.35
C VAL A 54 1.50 -6.12 -27.83
N PHE A 55 1.29 -5.15 -28.73
CA PHE A 55 0.63 -3.89 -28.43
C PHE A 55 -0.81 -4.10 -27.89
N ILE A 56 -1.59 -5.00 -28.50
CA ILE A 56 -2.95 -5.32 -28.04
C ILE A 56 -2.89 -6.00 -26.66
N SER A 57 -1.88 -6.85 -26.43
CA SER A 57 -1.67 -7.47 -25.11
C SER A 57 -1.47 -6.44 -24.00
N ALA A 58 -0.69 -5.38 -24.27
CA ALA A 58 -0.46 -4.30 -23.32
C ALA A 58 -1.75 -3.55 -22.94
N ILE A 59 -2.59 -3.28 -23.96
CA ILE A 59 -3.92 -2.69 -23.75
C ILE A 59 -4.74 -3.58 -22.83
N ILE A 60 -4.89 -4.87 -23.16
CA ILE A 60 -5.69 -5.81 -22.37
C ILE A 60 -5.17 -5.88 -20.92
N ALA A 61 -3.86 -5.86 -20.72
CA ALA A 61 -3.27 -5.87 -19.39
C ALA A 61 -3.67 -4.63 -18.56
N SER A 62 -3.90 -3.47 -19.19
CA SER A 62 -4.33 -2.24 -18.49
C SER A 62 -5.85 -2.13 -18.27
N VAL A 63 -6.67 -2.92 -18.98
CA VAL A 63 -8.14 -2.89 -18.91
C VAL A 63 -8.69 -3.04 -17.48
N PRO A 64 -8.21 -3.97 -16.62
CA PRO A 64 -8.75 -4.12 -15.27
C PRO A 64 -8.66 -2.84 -14.46
N LEU A 65 -7.54 -2.13 -14.57
CA LEU A 65 -7.33 -0.85 -13.89
C LEU A 65 -8.23 0.24 -14.51
N ALA A 66 -8.35 0.29 -15.84
CA ALA A 66 -9.20 1.27 -16.52
C ALA A 66 -10.67 1.12 -16.15
N VAL A 67 -11.19 -0.12 -16.09
CA VAL A 67 -12.57 -0.42 -15.68
C VAL A 67 -12.81 0.08 -14.26
N VAL A 68 -11.90 -0.21 -13.32
CA VAL A 68 -12.00 0.31 -11.94
C VAL A 68 -11.96 1.83 -11.91
N GLY A 69 -11.12 2.47 -12.71
CA GLY A 69 -11.06 3.93 -12.83
C GLY A 69 -12.36 4.57 -13.32
N ILE A 70 -13.00 3.96 -14.33
CA ILE A 70 -14.32 4.38 -14.82
C ILE A 70 -15.37 4.21 -13.72
N SER A 71 -15.44 3.03 -13.10
CA SER A 71 -16.39 2.75 -12.02
C SER A 71 -16.24 3.73 -10.85
N TYR A 72 -15.00 4.05 -10.47
CA TYR A 72 -14.69 5.04 -9.44
C TYR A 72 -15.20 6.44 -9.83
N CYS A 73 -14.90 6.90 -11.05
CA CYS A 73 -15.35 8.21 -11.54
C CYS A 73 -16.88 8.35 -11.59
N VAL A 74 -17.57 7.29 -12.02
CA VAL A 74 -19.05 7.24 -12.06
C VAL A 74 -19.61 7.30 -10.64
N HIS A 75 -19.09 6.49 -9.73
CA HIS A 75 -19.61 6.36 -8.37
C HIS A 75 -19.42 7.65 -7.55
N TYR A 76 -18.23 8.24 -7.58
CA TYR A 76 -17.93 9.49 -6.87
C TYR A 76 -18.40 10.76 -7.61
N ARG A 77 -19.24 10.60 -8.64
CA ARG A 77 -19.82 11.68 -9.46
C ARG A 77 -18.79 12.67 -10.02
N LYS A 78 -17.55 12.24 -10.25
CA LYS A 78 -16.48 13.05 -10.87
C LYS A 78 -16.64 13.08 -12.40
N LYS A 79 -17.86 13.37 -12.86
CA LYS A 79 -18.24 13.36 -14.29
C LYS A 79 -17.39 14.32 -15.13
N TYR A 80 -16.88 15.39 -14.53
CA TYR A 80 -15.97 16.32 -15.19
C TYR A 80 -14.66 15.67 -15.65
N MET A 81 -14.14 14.67 -14.92
CA MET A 81 -12.95 13.93 -15.35
C MET A 81 -13.24 13.08 -16.58
N LEU A 82 -14.41 12.43 -16.63
CA LEU A 82 -14.84 11.66 -17.80
C LEU A 82 -15.08 12.57 -19.02
N ALA A 83 -15.63 13.76 -18.81
CA ALA A 83 -15.80 14.76 -19.87
C ALA A 83 -14.44 15.21 -20.42
N LEU A 84 -13.46 15.49 -19.55
CA LEU A 84 -12.10 15.84 -19.97
C LEU A 84 -11.43 14.69 -20.76
N TRP A 85 -11.61 13.44 -20.33
CA TRP A 85 -11.14 12.27 -21.09
C TRP A 85 -11.79 12.18 -22.47
N SER A 86 -13.12 12.32 -22.55
CA SER A 86 -13.81 12.30 -23.84
C SER A 86 -13.33 13.40 -24.77
N LEU A 87 -13.03 14.60 -24.24
CA LEU A 87 -12.46 15.70 -25.02
C LEU A 87 -11.06 15.37 -25.54
N THR A 88 -10.21 14.76 -24.72
CA THR A 88 -8.87 14.33 -25.18
C THR A 88 -8.93 13.27 -26.28
N VAL A 89 -9.87 12.32 -26.16
CA VAL A 89 -10.08 11.29 -27.19
C VAL A 89 -10.57 11.94 -28.49
N VAL A 90 -11.55 12.84 -28.42
CA VAL A 90 -12.06 13.57 -29.60
C VAL A 90 -10.94 14.40 -30.25
N ALA A 91 -10.11 15.08 -29.46
CA ALA A 91 -8.98 15.85 -29.98
C ALA A 91 -7.96 14.95 -30.70
N MET A 92 -7.66 13.76 -30.17
CA MET A 92 -6.75 12.82 -30.83
C MET A 92 -7.34 12.25 -32.13
N ILE A 93 -8.66 12.01 -32.18
CA ILE A 93 -9.35 11.61 -33.40
C ILE A 93 -9.26 12.73 -34.45
N LEU A 94 -9.47 13.99 -34.06
CA LEU A 94 -9.34 15.14 -34.95
C LEU A 94 -7.90 15.32 -35.48
N LEU A 95 -6.89 14.93 -34.71
CA LEU A 95 -5.48 14.94 -35.12
C LEU A 95 -5.08 13.72 -35.97
N SER A 96 -6.03 12.86 -36.36
CA SER A 96 -5.79 11.63 -37.14
C SER A 96 -4.75 10.68 -36.51
N VAL A 97 -4.70 10.63 -35.18
CA VAL A 97 -3.86 9.67 -34.45
C VAL A 97 -4.43 8.27 -34.62
N ASP A 98 -3.57 7.26 -34.80
CA ASP A 98 -4.01 5.87 -34.94
C ASP A 98 -4.85 5.42 -33.74
N ILE A 99 -5.95 4.70 -34.02
CA ILE A 99 -6.91 4.27 -33.00
C ILE A 99 -6.28 3.43 -31.88
N SER A 100 -5.25 2.67 -32.22
CA SER A 100 -4.43 1.88 -31.31
C SER A 100 -3.77 2.75 -30.23
N TRP A 101 -3.18 3.87 -30.62
CA TRP A 101 -2.54 4.82 -29.70
C TRP A 101 -3.56 5.57 -28.85
N ILE A 102 -4.69 5.96 -29.45
CA ILE A 102 -5.80 6.60 -28.71
C ILE A 102 -6.28 5.68 -27.58
N LEU A 103 -6.48 4.39 -27.89
CA LEU A 103 -6.98 3.42 -26.94
C LEU A 103 -5.93 3.10 -25.85
N ALA A 104 -4.65 3.04 -26.21
CA ALA A 104 -3.57 2.87 -25.25
C ALA A 104 -3.49 4.04 -24.26
N VAL A 105 -3.51 5.28 -24.74
CA VAL A 105 -3.46 6.46 -23.86
C VAL A 105 -4.68 6.50 -22.94
N ALA A 106 -5.89 6.27 -23.49
CA ALA A 106 -7.11 6.25 -22.70
C ALA A 106 -7.10 5.16 -21.62
N CYS A 107 -6.62 3.95 -21.94
CA CYS A 107 -6.56 2.85 -20.97
C CYS A 107 -5.51 3.08 -19.89
N ILE A 108 -4.32 3.58 -20.24
CA ILE A 108 -3.25 3.88 -19.28
C ILE A 108 -3.70 4.97 -18.30
N SER A 109 -4.36 5.99 -18.82
CA SER A 109 -4.71 7.15 -18.01
C SER A 109 -5.93 6.94 -17.11
N LEU A 110 -6.96 6.25 -17.60
CA LEU A 110 -8.05 5.76 -16.77
C LEU A 110 -7.54 4.68 -15.80
N GLY A 111 -6.59 3.86 -16.25
CA GLY A 111 -5.89 2.87 -15.46
C GLY A 111 -5.17 3.48 -14.26
N LEU A 112 -4.53 4.64 -14.44
CA LEU A 112 -3.92 5.38 -13.33
C LEU A 112 -4.97 5.77 -12.27
N VAL A 113 -6.15 6.25 -12.67
CA VAL A 113 -7.21 6.60 -11.71
C VAL A 113 -7.69 5.35 -10.95
N GLY A 114 -7.88 4.23 -11.65
CA GLY A 114 -8.26 2.96 -11.03
C GLY A 114 -7.20 2.41 -10.10
N LEU A 115 -5.92 2.54 -10.46
CA LEU A 115 -4.78 2.20 -9.62
C LEU A 115 -4.81 2.98 -8.30
N LEU A 116 -5.00 4.30 -8.35
CA LEU A 116 -5.06 5.13 -7.15
C LEU A 116 -6.25 4.76 -6.25
N ALA A 117 -7.39 4.44 -6.85
CA ALA A 117 -8.55 3.93 -6.12
C ALA A 117 -8.23 2.60 -5.43
N LEU A 118 -7.60 1.64 -6.11
CA LEU A 118 -7.21 0.37 -5.50
C LEU A 118 -6.17 0.53 -4.40
N VAL A 119 -5.17 1.40 -4.59
CA VAL A 119 -4.19 1.74 -3.54
C VAL A 119 -4.91 2.26 -2.30
N SER A 120 -5.88 3.16 -2.46
CA SER A 120 -6.66 3.68 -1.33
C SER A 120 -7.44 2.60 -0.59
N ILE A 121 -8.00 1.63 -1.33
CA ILE A 121 -8.73 0.49 -0.78
C ILE A 121 -7.76 -0.44 -0.03
N PHE A 122 -6.60 -0.76 -0.63
CA PHE A 122 -5.59 -1.60 -0.02
C PHE A 122 -4.99 -0.98 1.24
N GLN A 123 -4.74 0.33 1.27
CA GLN A 123 -4.31 1.01 2.49
C GLN A 123 -5.33 0.81 3.62
N LYS A 124 -6.63 1.01 3.35
CA LYS A 124 -7.70 0.78 4.35
C LYS A 124 -7.79 -0.68 4.79
N ALA A 125 -7.67 -1.61 3.85
CA ALA A 125 -7.75 -3.05 4.11
C ALA A 125 -6.56 -3.57 4.93
N ILE A 126 -5.37 -3.04 4.68
CA ILE A 126 -4.12 -3.54 5.25
C ILE A 126 -3.78 -2.85 6.58
N PHE A 127 -4.16 -1.58 6.75
CA PHE A 127 -3.79 -0.78 7.92
C PHE A 127 -4.14 -1.44 9.26
N PHE A 128 -5.43 -1.69 9.50
CA PHE A 128 -5.88 -2.21 10.79
C PHE A 128 -5.40 -3.64 11.09
N PRO A 129 -5.41 -4.60 10.15
CA PRO A 129 -4.85 -5.93 10.41
C PRO A 129 -3.37 -5.91 10.78
N ILE A 130 -2.58 -5.05 10.11
CA ILE A 130 -1.16 -4.91 10.43
C ILE A 130 -0.97 -4.29 11.81
N MET A 131 -1.68 -3.22 12.13
CA MET A 131 -1.62 -2.58 13.45
C MET A 131 -1.98 -3.55 14.57
N ALA A 132 -3.07 -4.32 14.39
CA ALA A 132 -3.47 -5.35 15.33
C ALA A 132 -2.43 -6.48 15.44
N SER A 133 -1.78 -6.87 14.34
CA SER A 133 -0.71 -7.86 14.42
C SER A 133 0.49 -7.32 15.20
N MET A 134 0.92 -6.08 14.91
CA MET A 134 2.05 -5.41 15.54
C MET A 134 1.90 -5.28 17.04
N GLU A 135 0.73 -4.85 17.51
CA GLU A 135 0.47 -4.63 18.94
C GLU A 135 0.75 -5.89 19.78
N TYR A 136 0.39 -7.06 19.27
CA TYR A 136 0.52 -8.34 19.97
C TYR A 136 1.72 -9.18 19.55
N LEU A 137 2.64 -8.66 18.72
CA LEU A 137 3.80 -9.41 18.22
C LEU A 137 4.63 -10.02 19.35
N ASN A 138 4.94 -9.23 20.38
CA ASN A 138 5.81 -9.65 21.48
C ASN A 138 5.08 -10.27 22.68
N ILE A 139 3.75 -10.36 22.61
CA ILE A 139 2.91 -10.93 23.69
C ILE A 139 2.49 -12.36 23.36
N LYS A 140 2.36 -12.70 22.07
CA LYS A 140 1.88 -14.02 21.64
C LYS A 140 2.94 -15.09 21.89
N THR A 141 2.56 -16.14 22.62
CA THR A 141 3.38 -17.35 22.82
C THR A 141 3.59 -18.15 21.53
N LYS A 142 2.66 -18.06 20.57
CA LYS A 142 2.78 -18.62 19.22
C LYS A 142 2.43 -17.57 18.18
N LEU A 143 3.41 -17.18 17.36
CA LEU A 143 3.23 -16.29 16.23
C LEU A 143 2.54 -17.00 15.07
N SER A 144 1.45 -16.44 14.57
CA SER A 144 0.81 -16.90 13.33
C SER A 144 1.70 -16.63 12.11
N LEU A 145 1.45 -17.30 10.98
CA LEU A 145 2.18 -17.03 9.73
C LEU A 145 2.06 -15.55 9.32
N PHE A 146 0.89 -14.96 9.49
CA PHE A 146 0.68 -13.54 9.22
C PHE A 146 1.52 -12.65 10.14
N ASP A 147 1.57 -12.95 11.45
CA ASP A 147 2.40 -12.20 12.40
C ASP A 147 3.90 -12.30 12.05
N ARG A 148 4.36 -13.46 11.59
CA ARG A 148 5.75 -13.63 11.12
C ARG A 148 6.05 -12.78 9.89
N VAL A 149 5.12 -12.73 8.93
CA VAL A 149 5.27 -11.88 7.74
C VAL A 149 5.29 -10.40 8.13
N VAL A 150 4.44 -9.96 9.05
CA VAL A 150 4.43 -8.58 9.55
C VAL A 150 5.74 -8.26 10.28
N SER A 151 6.20 -9.11 11.19
CA SER A 151 7.48 -8.92 11.90
C SER A 151 8.66 -8.82 10.93
N PHE A 152 8.70 -9.69 9.91
CA PHE A 152 9.74 -9.68 8.88
C PHE A 152 9.66 -8.41 8.02
N LEU A 153 8.49 -8.10 7.47
CA LEU A 153 8.30 -6.98 6.55
C LEU A 153 8.64 -5.64 7.23
N PHE A 154 8.19 -5.45 8.48
CA PHE A 154 8.43 -4.23 9.24
C PHE A 154 9.70 -4.28 10.11
N SER A 155 10.49 -5.34 10.01
CA SER A 155 11.76 -5.50 10.75
C SER A 155 11.65 -5.15 12.25
N ILE A 156 10.53 -5.53 12.89
CA ILE A 156 10.28 -5.24 14.32
C ILE A 156 11.10 -6.22 15.16
N SER A 157 11.96 -5.70 16.03
CA SER A 157 12.77 -6.52 16.95
C SER A 157 11.91 -7.12 18.07
N GLY A 158 12.23 -8.35 18.48
CA GLY A 158 11.56 -9.05 19.58
C GLY A 158 11.66 -8.33 20.93
N ASP A 159 12.64 -7.44 21.10
CA ASP A 159 12.89 -6.71 22.35
C ASP A 159 12.13 -5.38 22.46
N LEU A 160 11.39 -4.98 21.41
CA LEU A 160 10.66 -3.72 21.38
C LEU A 160 9.29 -3.86 22.07
N ASP A 161 8.93 -3.01 23.04
CA ASP A 161 7.55 -3.04 23.57
C ASP A 161 6.57 -2.50 22.52
N THR A 162 5.81 -3.39 21.89
CA THR A 162 4.87 -3.07 20.80
C THR A 162 3.51 -2.57 21.27
N ARG A 163 3.26 -2.47 22.59
CA ARG A 163 1.96 -2.04 23.13
C ARG A 163 1.67 -0.56 22.85
N ASN A 164 2.72 0.26 22.87
CA ASN A 164 2.61 1.70 22.75
C ASN A 164 2.70 2.16 21.29
N ILE A 165 1.69 1.83 20.50
CA ILE A 165 1.59 2.32 19.11
C ILE A 165 0.76 3.60 19.06
N GLU A 166 1.38 4.68 18.60
CA GLU A 166 0.76 5.98 18.38
C GLU A 166 0.65 6.31 16.90
N ILE A 167 -0.37 7.11 16.59
CA ILE A 167 -0.66 7.64 15.26
C ILE A 167 -0.78 9.16 15.39
N ASP A 168 -0.18 9.89 14.46
CA ASP A 168 -0.46 11.31 14.33
C ASP A 168 -1.83 11.49 13.67
N THR A 169 -2.78 12.02 14.44
CA THR A 169 -4.15 12.23 13.96
C THR A 169 -4.34 13.61 13.32
N ASN A 170 -3.40 14.55 13.49
CA ASN A 170 -3.53 15.92 13.02
C ASN A 170 -2.80 16.16 11.69
N LEU A 171 -3.11 15.36 10.68
CA LEU A 171 -2.70 15.66 9.30
C LEU A 171 -3.66 16.66 8.66
N ASN A 172 -3.35 17.95 8.78
CA ASN A 172 -3.93 18.98 7.93
C ASN A 172 -2.80 19.66 7.17
N ARG A 173 -2.47 19.13 5.99
CA ARG A 173 -1.33 19.59 5.19
C ARG A 173 -1.82 20.33 3.94
N ALA A 174 -1.42 21.58 3.81
CA ALA A 174 -1.76 22.42 2.66
C ALA A 174 -0.84 22.20 1.44
N SER A 175 0.30 21.53 1.63
CA SER A 175 1.34 21.33 0.61
C SER A 175 1.69 19.86 0.40
N ILE A 176 2.23 19.55 -0.79
CA ILE A 176 2.64 18.20 -1.18
C ILE A 176 3.83 17.75 -0.28
N PRO A 177 3.75 16.58 0.39
CA PRO A 177 4.80 16.11 1.27
C PRO A 177 5.96 15.51 0.45
N TRP A 178 6.83 16.35 -0.11
CA TRP A 178 7.94 15.93 -0.98
C TRP A 178 8.85 14.85 -0.39
N ARG A 179 9.05 14.86 0.93
CA ARG A 179 9.83 13.82 1.63
C ARG A 179 9.17 12.44 1.54
N GLU A 180 7.85 12.39 1.69
CA GLU A 180 7.07 11.15 1.63
C GLU A 180 6.93 10.67 0.19
N VAL A 181 6.65 11.60 -0.73
CA VAL A 181 6.69 11.36 -2.18
C VAL A 181 8.03 10.75 -2.59
N ALA A 182 9.15 11.37 -2.20
CA ALA A 182 10.49 10.89 -2.58
C ALA A 182 10.81 9.52 -1.96
N SER A 183 10.37 9.26 -0.74
CA SER A 183 10.57 7.96 -0.09
C SER A 183 9.75 6.86 -0.77
N THR A 184 8.46 7.09 -0.99
CA THR A 184 7.58 6.15 -1.69
C THR A 184 8.02 5.95 -3.13
N LEU A 185 8.39 7.01 -3.84
CA LEU A 185 8.94 6.94 -5.20
C LEU A 185 10.20 6.09 -5.25
N ARG A 186 11.13 6.26 -4.30
CA ARG A 186 12.35 5.45 -4.25
C ARG A 186 12.02 3.96 -4.06
N LEU A 187 11.10 3.64 -3.15
CA LEU A 187 10.69 2.24 -2.93
C LEU A 187 9.99 1.66 -4.17
N SER A 188 9.06 2.41 -4.78
CA SER A 188 8.35 1.96 -5.98
C SER A 188 9.28 1.79 -7.17
N PHE A 189 10.24 2.71 -7.34
CA PHE A 189 11.25 2.61 -8.37
C PHE A 189 12.14 1.38 -8.17
N MET A 190 12.57 1.09 -6.94
CA MET A 190 13.34 -0.12 -6.62
C MET A 190 12.56 -1.40 -6.93
N ALA A 191 11.30 -1.51 -6.47
CA ALA A 191 10.45 -2.65 -6.78
C ALA A 191 10.20 -2.79 -8.30
N GLY A 192 10.08 -1.66 -8.97
CA GLY A 192 9.92 -1.59 -10.42
C GLY A 192 11.15 -2.07 -11.18
N LEU A 193 12.35 -1.72 -10.73
CA LEU A 193 13.58 -2.26 -11.27
C LEU A 193 13.64 -3.78 -11.09
N PHE A 194 13.20 -4.33 -9.95
CA PHE A 194 13.19 -5.79 -9.73
C PHE A 194 12.33 -6.53 -10.75
N ILE A 195 11.09 -6.06 -10.95
CA ILE A 195 10.16 -6.65 -11.92
C ILE A 195 10.68 -6.49 -13.35
N TRP A 196 11.28 -5.33 -13.64
CA TRP A 196 11.85 -5.06 -14.96
C TRP A 196 13.04 -5.97 -15.29
N ILE A 197 13.97 -6.16 -14.34
CA ILE A 197 15.09 -7.09 -14.48
C ILE A 197 14.57 -8.50 -14.75
N TYR A 198 13.57 -8.96 -14.01
CA TYR A 198 12.97 -10.28 -14.24
C TYR A 198 12.33 -10.41 -15.64
N ILE A 199 11.57 -9.41 -16.07
CA ILE A 199 10.93 -9.41 -17.39
C ILE A 199 11.99 -9.43 -18.51
N SER A 200 13.01 -8.58 -18.39
CA SER A 200 14.13 -8.54 -19.32
C SER A 200 15.02 -9.79 -19.31
N MET A 201 14.89 -10.69 -18.33
CA MET A 201 15.57 -11.99 -18.36
C MET A 201 14.87 -13.01 -19.27
N ASN A 202 13.61 -12.81 -19.63
CA ASN A 202 12.83 -13.86 -20.30
C ASN A 202 13.17 -13.92 -21.79
N PRO A 203 13.87 -14.98 -22.28
CA PRO A 203 14.32 -15.08 -23.68
C PRO A 203 13.15 -15.07 -24.67
N SER A 204 11.97 -15.53 -24.22
CA SER A 204 10.76 -15.56 -25.04
C SER A 204 10.23 -14.17 -25.43
N TRP A 205 10.83 -13.10 -24.91
CA TRP A 205 10.42 -11.71 -25.11
C TRP A 205 11.36 -10.94 -26.06
N PHE A 206 12.46 -11.56 -26.50
CA PHE A 206 13.45 -10.95 -27.40
C PHE A 206 13.23 -11.35 -28.87
N SER A 207 12.00 -11.25 -29.37
CA SER A 207 11.73 -11.36 -30.83
C SER A 207 11.86 -9.99 -31.52
N SER A 208 12.22 -9.98 -32.80
CA SER A 208 12.53 -8.76 -33.58
C SER A 208 11.39 -7.74 -33.68
N ASP A 209 10.12 -8.16 -33.52
CA ASP A 209 8.95 -7.28 -33.59
C ASP A 209 8.64 -6.54 -32.26
N MET A 210 9.32 -6.92 -31.17
CA MET A 210 9.14 -6.33 -29.85
C MET A 210 9.75 -4.93 -29.75
N PHE A 211 10.81 -4.64 -30.49
CA PHE A 211 11.61 -3.40 -30.35
C PHE A 211 10.80 -2.11 -30.52
N THR A 212 9.75 -2.11 -31.36
CA THR A 212 8.90 -0.94 -31.62
C THR A 212 7.74 -0.80 -30.61
N ASN A 213 7.27 -1.91 -30.02
CA ASN A 213 6.04 -1.96 -29.19
C ASN A 213 6.30 -2.19 -27.68
N VAL A 214 7.53 -2.55 -27.31
CA VAL A 214 7.98 -2.78 -25.92
C VAL A 214 7.65 -1.64 -24.95
N PRO A 215 7.76 -0.34 -25.32
CA PRO A 215 7.45 0.74 -24.38
C PRO A 215 6.02 0.65 -23.84
N VAL A 216 5.04 0.35 -24.71
CA VAL A 216 3.61 0.28 -24.33
C VAL A 216 3.31 -0.92 -23.45
N TYR A 217 3.94 -2.05 -23.73
CA TYR A 217 3.85 -3.23 -22.89
C TYR A 217 4.45 -2.97 -21.49
N LEU A 218 5.64 -2.37 -21.44
CA LEU A 218 6.27 -1.96 -20.19
C LEU A 218 5.41 -0.98 -19.40
N PHE A 219 4.75 -0.01 -20.06
CA PHE A 219 3.84 0.92 -19.39
C PHE A 219 2.69 0.25 -18.68
N SER A 220 2.03 -0.70 -19.34
CA SER A 220 0.87 -1.39 -18.78
C SER A 220 1.22 -2.17 -17.50
N LEU A 221 2.37 -2.85 -17.49
CA LEU A 221 2.85 -3.57 -16.31
C LEU A 221 3.37 -2.64 -15.22
N MET A 222 3.96 -1.51 -15.59
CA MET A 222 4.49 -0.55 -14.61
C MET A 222 3.40 0.11 -13.77
N LEU A 223 2.15 0.20 -14.26
CA LEU A 223 1.01 0.65 -13.46
C LEU A 223 0.72 -0.25 -12.24
N TYR A 224 1.10 -1.53 -12.28
CA TYR A 224 0.90 -2.44 -11.15
C TYR A 224 1.97 -2.31 -10.06
N ILE A 225 3.12 -1.67 -10.34
CA ILE A 225 4.21 -1.52 -9.36
C ILE A 225 3.76 -0.63 -8.17
N PRO A 226 3.17 0.57 -8.38
CA PRO A 226 2.62 1.36 -7.29
C PRO A 226 1.62 0.60 -6.42
N LEU A 227 0.86 -0.34 -7.01
CA LEU A 227 -0.14 -1.13 -6.29
C LEU A 227 0.48 -2.00 -5.19
N LEU A 228 1.72 -2.45 -5.38
CA LEU A 228 2.44 -3.28 -4.41
C LEU A 228 3.05 -2.43 -3.29
N VAL A 229 3.62 -1.26 -3.63
CA VAL A 229 4.44 -0.47 -2.69
C VAL A 229 3.66 0.63 -1.98
N MET A 230 2.76 1.34 -2.68
CA MET A 230 2.01 2.46 -2.09
C MET A 230 1.07 2.08 -0.95
N PRO A 231 0.52 0.85 -0.84
CA PRO A 231 -0.26 0.51 0.34
C PRO A 231 0.48 0.68 1.66
N PHE A 232 1.82 0.62 1.66
CA PHE A 232 2.64 0.83 2.86
C PHE A 232 2.93 2.32 3.16
N SER A 233 2.68 3.24 2.22
CA SER A 233 2.94 4.66 2.45
C SER A 233 2.02 5.27 3.51
N ILE A 234 0.85 4.66 3.78
CA ILE A 234 -0.08 5.12 4.81
C ILE A 234 0.54 5.14 6.21
N PHE A 235 1.46 4.21 6.51
CA PHE A 235 2.19 4.18 7.79
C PHE A 235 3.14 5.37 7.93
N MET A 236 3.64 5.90 6.81
CA MET A 236 4.44 7.12 6.76
C MET A 236 3.55 8.36 6.90
N SER A 237 2.46 8.43 6.14
CA SER A 237 1.50 9.54 6.17
C SER A 237 0.96 9.76 7.58
N LEU A 238 0.52 8.69 8.25
CA LEU A 238 0.01 8.72 9.63
C LEU A 238 1.10 8.77 10.71
N ASN A 239 2.39 8.82 10.31
CA ASN A 239 3.56 8.80 11.19
C ASN A 239 3.43 7.75 12.31
N VAL A 240 3.09 6.52 11.94
CA VAL A 240 2.86 5.44 12.90
C VAL A 240 4.18 5.10 13.60
N ARG A 241 4.17 5.22 14.92
CA ARG A 241 5.36 5.01 15.75
C ARG A 241 5.06 4.09 16.92
N ILE A 242 6.03 3.27 17.26
CA ILE A 242 6.06 2.51 18.49
C ILE A 242 6.91 3.32 19.47
N CYS A 243 6.26 3.90 20.47
CA CYS A 243 6.91 4.73 21.48
C CYS A 243 7.67 3.84 22.46
N THR A 244 8.97 4.05 22.55
CA THR A 244 9.83 3.41 23.56
C THR A 244 10.47 4.47 24.43
N ARG A 245 10.98 4.09 25.61
CA ARG A 245 11.60 5.05 26.55
C ARG A 245 12.80 5.81 25.98
N TYR A 246 13.49 5.27 24.98
CA TYR A 246 14.75 5.84 24.47
C TYR A 246 14.64 6.40 23.05
N ARG A 247 13.90 5.73 22.16
CA ARG A 247 13.75 6.16 20.77
C ARG A 247 12.49 5.59 20.13
N ASP A 248 11.69 6.47 19.54
CA ASP A 248 10.53 6.06 18.77
C ASP A 248 10.95 5.23 17.54
N PHE A 249 10.39 4.02 17.44
CA PHE A 249 10.54 3.19 16.25
C PHE A 249 9.44 3.56 15.26
N LYS A 250 9.81 4.17 14.13
CA LYS A 250 8.86 4.48 13.06
C LYS A 250 8.61 3.22 12.25
N VAL A 251 7.36 2.79 12.21
CA VAL A 251 6.94 1.54 11.56
C VAL A 251 7.36 1.50 10.09
N TYR A 252 7.23 2.63 9.39
CA TYR A 252 7.62 2.74 7.99
C TYR A 252 9.14 2.56 7.73
N ASP A 253 10.00 2.98 8.67
CA ASP A 253 11.47 2.80 8.53
C ASP A 253 11.85 1.31 8.54
N GLY A 254 11.06 0.49 9.23
CA GLY A 254 11.15 -0.96 9.20
C GLY A 254 10.95 -1.56 7.80
N VAL A 255 9.85 -1.19 7.12
CA VAL A 255 9.57 -1.61 5.74
C VAL A 255 10.70 -1.21 4.80
N LYS A 256 11.16 0.03 4.94
CA LYS A 256 12.26 0.57 4.14
C LYS A 256 13.54 -0.23 4.34
N MET A 257 13.87 -0.60 5.58
CA MET A 257 15.06 -1.41 5.89
C MET A 257 14.98 -2.81 5.28
N THR A 258 13.82 -3.48 5.36
CA THR A 258 13.62 -4.81 4.77
C THR A 258 13.78 -4.77 3.25
N LEU A 259 13.19 -3.77 2.58
CA LEU A 259 13.34 -3.59 1.14
C LEU A 259 14.79 -3.30 0.74
N TYR A 260 15.54 -2.53 1.54
CA TYR A 260 16.98 -2.34 1.29
C TYR A 260 17.80 -3.62 1.48
N LYS A 261 17.47 -4.46 2.46
CA LYS A 261 18.16 -5.76 2.66
C LYS A 261 17.92 -6.70 1.47
N MET A 262 16.74 -6.62 0.84
CA MET A 262 16.43 -7.36 -0.39
C MET A 262 17.11 -6.80 -1.65
N LEU A 263 17.68 -5.59 -1.61
CA LEU A 263 18.35 -4.98 -2.76
C LEU A 263 19.65 -5.70 -3.16
N ALA A 264 20.45 -6.10 -2.17
CA ALA A 264 21.76 -6.71 -2.39
C ALA A 264 21.71 -7.95 -3.30
N PRO A 265 20.86 -8.98 -3.02
CA PRO A 265 20.77 -10.14 -3.90
C PRO A 265 20.29 -9.79 -5.32
N VAL A 266 19.45 -8.77 -5.49
CA VAL A 266 18.97 -8.39 -6.82
C VAL A 266 20.03 -7.64 -7.64
N LEU A 267 20.84 -6.80 -6.99
CA LEU A 267 21.96 -6.13 -7.65
C LEU A 267 22.99 -7.16 -8.17
N VAL A 268 23.23 -8.21 -7.39
CA VAL A 268 24.07 -9.35 -7.83
C VAL A 268 23.46 -10.06 -9.05
N THR A 269 22.15 -10.35 -9.02
CA THR A 269 21.44 -10.92 -10.18
C THR A 269 21.51 -10.01 -11.41
N PHE A 270 21.39 -8.69 -11.23
CA PHE A 270 21.50 -7.71 -12.32
C PHE A 270 22.87 -7.70 -12.98
N ILE A 271 23.95 -7.71 -12.19
CA ILE A 271 25.32 -7.76 -12.71
C ILE A 271 25.55 -9.05 -13.50
N TYR A 272 25.06 -10.19 -12.99
CA TYR A 272 25.13 -11.46 -13.69
C TYR A 272 24.46 -11.42 -15.07
N ILE A 273 23.32 -10.72 -15.18
CA ILE A 273 22.57 -10.58 -16.44
C ILE A 273 23.31 -9.68 -17.43
N LEU A 274 23.87 -8.56 -16.99
CA LEU A 274 24.66 -7.68 -17.86
C LEU A 274 25.83 -8.43 -18.50
N LEU A 275 26.44 -9.37 -17.78
CA LEU A 275 27.51 -10.22 -18.29
C LEU A 275 27.00 -11.29 -19.28
N ALA A 276 25.78 -11.79 -19.09
CA ALA A 276 25.18 -12.84 -19.92
C ALA A 276 24.61 -12.34 -21.27
N VAL A 277 24.15 -11.09 -21.36
CA VAL A 277 23.45 -10.52 -22.53
C VAL A 277 24.40 -10.06 -23.67
N ASN A 278 25.68 -10.41 -23.61
CA ASN A 278 26.73 -9.95 -24.53
C ASN A 278 26.60 -10.43 -26.00
N SER A 279 25.46 -11.01 -26.42
CA SER A 279 25.22 -11.50 -27.79
C SER A 279 24.51 -10.48 -28.69
N ASN A 280 23.75 -9.53 -28.13
CA ASN A 280 22.94 -8.57 -28.90
C ASN A 280 23.42 -7.14 -28.61
N GLY A 281 24.45 -6.69 -29.34
CA GLY A 281 24.95 -5.30 -29.41
C GLY A 281 24.63 -4.41 -28.21
N ILE A 282 25.62 -4.22 -27.33
CA ILE A 282 25.58 -3.45 -26.06
C ILE A 282 24.74 -2.16 -26.13
N SER A 283 24.81 -1.41 -27.24
CA SER A 283 24.06 -0.16 -27.45
C SER A 283 22.53 -0.31 -27.37
N VAL A 284 21.97 -1.37 -27.97
CA VAL A 284 20.52 -1.60 -27.98
C VAL A 284 20.02 -1.90 -26.57
N VAL A 285 20.73 -2.77 -25.86
CA VAL A 285 20.40 -3.14 -24.47
C VAL A 285 20.43 -1.92 -23.55
N PHE A 286 21.45 -1.07 -23.67
CA PHE A 286 21.52 0.18 -22.91
C PHE A 286 20.37 1.13 -23.21
N TYR A 287 19.96 1.27 -24.47
CA TYR A 287 18.81 2.10 -24.85
C TYR A 287 17.51 1.61 -24.20
N PHE A 288 17.25 0.29 -24.19
CA PHE A 288 16.07 -0.28 -23.53
C PHE A 288 16.07 -0.12 -22.02
N ILE A 289 17.22 -0.34 -21.38
CA ILE A 289 17.39 -0.12 -19.93
C ILE A 289 17.06 1.33 -19.61
N LEU A 290 17.67 2.28 -20.32
CA LEU A 290 17.52 3.71 -20.07
C LEU A 290 16.06 4.16 -20.23
N LEU A 291 15.42 3.76 -21.33
CA LEU A 291 14.04 4.13 -21.63
C LEU A 291 13.08 3.57 -20.56
N SER A 292 13.28 2.32 -20.16
CA SER A 292 12.48 1.68 -19.12
C SER A 292 12.64 2.33 -17.76
N VAL A 293 13.88 2.71 -17.39
CA VAL A 293 14.18 3.42 -16.15
C VAL A 293 13.47 4.78 -16.11
N ILE A 294 13.59 5.56 -17.18
CA ILE A 294 12.97 6.89 -17.28
C ILE A 294 11.45 6.77 -17.12
N PHE A 295 10.85 5.82 -17.81
CA PHE A 295 9.41 5.64 -17.80
C PHE A 295 8.87 5.08 -16.49
N ASN A 296 9.60 4.16 -15.87
CA ASN A 296 9.30 3.67 -14.52
C ASN A 296 9.28 4.82 -13.52
N LEU A 297 10.29 5.69 -13.57
CA LEU A 297 10.37 6.87 -12.73
C LEU A 297 9.20 7.82 -12.98
N LEU A 298 8.86 8.09 -14.25
CA LEU A 298 7.79 9.02 -14.61
C LEU A 298 6.42 8.53 -14.15
N ILE A 299 6.08 7.26 -14.41
CA ILE A 299 4.79 6.67 -13.99
C ILE A 299 4.68 6.66 -12.46
N ASN A 300 5.72 6.20 -11.76
CA ASN A 300 5.70 6.15 -10.30
C ASN A 300 5.62 7.56 -9.69
N LEU A 301 6.33 8.53 -10.25
CA LEU A 301 6.28 9.92 -9.79
C LEU A 301 4.87 10.48 -9.96
N LEU A 302 4.28 10.28 -11.13
CA LEU A 302 2.93 10.77 -11.45
C LEU A 302 1.89 10.10 -10.55
N ALA A 303 1.97 8.78 -10.36
CA ALA A 303 1.10 8.06 -9.43
C ALA A 303 1.27 8.57 -7.98
N CYS A 304 2.50 8.79 -7.50
CA CYS A 304 2.73 9.33 -6.16
C CYS A 304 2.10 10.72 -6.02
N LEU A 305 2.39 11.64 -6.95
CA LEU A 305 1.87 13.00 -6.91
C LEU A 305 0.35 13.03 -6.94
N SER A 306 -0.28 12.24 -7.82
CA SER A 306 -1.73 12.14 -7.90
C SER A 306 -2.35 11.52 -6.63
N PHE A 307 -1.70 10.53 -6.02
CA PHE A 307 -2.14 9.93 -4.76
C PHE A 307 -2.15 10.96 -3.62
N TYR A 308 -1.01 11.58 -3.34
CA TYR A 308 -0.86 12.54 -2.24
C TYR A 308 -1.74 13.79 -2.44
N ARG A 309 -1.97 14.20 -3.69
CA ARG A 309 -2.80 15.37 -3.98
C ARG A 309 -4.31 15.11 -3.89
N TRP A 310 -4.79 13.93 -4.31
CA TRP A 310 -6.23 13.71 -4.50
C TRP A 310 -6.84 12.60 -3.65
N PHE A 311 -6.05 11.65 -3.14
CA PHE A 311 -6.55 10.46 -2.44
C PHE A 311 -6.15 10.41 -0.96
N GLU A 312 -4.94 10.84 -0.60
CA GLU A 312 -4.40 10.73 0.77
C GLU A 312 -5.37 11.28 1.82
N GLY A 313 -5.85 12.51 1.64
CA GLY A 313 -6.73 13.16 2.62
C GLY A 313 -8.02 12.37 2.89
N GLY A 314 -8.59 11.72 1.86
CA GLY A 314 -9.77 10.87 2.02
C GLY A 314 -9.47 9.62 2.85
N VAL A 315 -8.36 8.94 2.54
CA VAL A 315 -7.94 7.72 3.25
C VAL A 315 -7.58 8.01 4.70
N VAL A 316 -6.80 9.05 4.95
CA VAL A 316 -6.36 9.46 6.29
C VAL A 316 -7.56 9.82 7.17
N ASN A 317 -8.51 10.59 6.65
CA ASN A 317 -9.72 10.96 7.40
C ASN A 317 -10.59 9.74 7.74
N GLU A 318 -10.70 8.78 6.81
CA GLU A 318 -11.47 7.55 7.06
C GLU A 318 -10.78 6.66 8.11
N ILE A 319 -9.46 6.51 8.03
CA ILE A 319 -8.70 5.76 9.04
C ILE A 319 -8.79 6.46 10.41
N ARG A 320 -8.64 7.79 10.45
CA ARG A 320 -8.73 8.58 11.68
C ARG A 320 -10.08 8.43 12.38
N SER A 321 -11.18 8.57 11.63
CA SER A 321 -12.53 8.49 12.20
C SER A 321 -12.83 7.10 12.77
N LYS A 322 -12.28 6.04 12.15
CA LYS A 322 -12.38 4.67 12.68
C LYS A 322 -11.41 4.45 13.84
N TRP A 323 -10.21 5.02 13.80
CA TRP A 323 -9.20 4.87 14.85
C TRP A 323 -9.69 5.36 16.21
N SER A 324 -10.37 6.50 16.28
CA SER A 324 -10.98 7.00 17.53
C SER A 324 -12.01 6.04 18.12
N THR A 325 -12.69 5.25 17.29
CA THR A 325 -13.63 4.22 17.73
C THR A 325 -12.91 2.98 18.26
N PHE A 326 -11.76 2.60 17.66
CA PHE A 326 -10.96 1.46 18.11
C PHE A 326 -10.10 1.76 19.35
N ARG A 327 -9.68 3.01 19.52
CA ARG A 327 -8.82 3.49 20.61
C ARG A 327 -9.34 4.84 21.11
N PRO A 328 -10.31 4.87 22.05
CA PRO A 328 -10.89 6.12 22.53
C PRO A 328 -9.90 7.00 23.30
N VAL A 329 -8.79 6.46 23.83
CA VAL A 329 -7.73 7.22 24.53
C VAL A 329 -6.37 6.53 24.33
N SER A 330 -5.28 7.28 24.20
CA SER A 330 -3.94 6.71 24.38
C SER A 330 -3.82 6.22 25.83
N MET A 331 -3.41 4.98 26.05
CA MET A 331 -3.27 4.40 27.40
C MET A 331 -2.26 5.16 28.31
N MET A 332 -1.57 6.19 27.79
CA MET A 332 -0.63 7.03 28.52
C MET A 332 -0.99 8.52 28.59
N MET A 333 -2.23 8.94 28.29
CA MET A 333 -2.67 10.29 28.67
C MET A 333 -3.02 10.40 30.16
N VAL A 334 -2.34 9.64 31.04
CA VAL A 334 -2.29 9.86 32.51
C VAL A 334 -1.00 9.21 33.09
N VAL A 335 0.20 9.52 32.59
CA VAL A 335 1.44 9.35 33.39
C VAL A 335 2.49 10.43 33.06
N GLU A 336 2.06 11.65 32.71
CA GLU A 336 2.95 12.81 32.71
C GLU A 336 2.24 13.97 33.39
N ASP A 337 2.21 13.88 34.71
CA ASP A 337 2.25 15.03 35.61
C ASP A 337 2.62 14.49 37.01
N GLU A 338 3.82 13.91 37.15
CA GLU A 338 4.41 13.60 38.47
C GLU A 338 4.50 14.87 39.36
N ASN A 339 4.37 16.06 38.77
CA ASN A 339 4.31 17.34 39.47
C ASN A 339 2.89 17.91 39.70
N ARG A 340 1.81 17.18 39.42
CA ARG A 340 0.44 17.55 39.88
C ARG A 340 -0.10 16.73 41.04
N ILE A 341 0.71 15.85 41.64
CA ILE A 341 0.33 15.07 42.85
C ILE A 341 0.41 15.94 44.12
N ALA A 342 -0.18 17.12 44.07
CA ALA A 342 -0.37 17.99 45.24
C ALA A 342 -1.75 18.65 45.28
N LYS A 343 -2.74 18.11 44.55
CA LYS A 343 -4.13 18.57 44.67
C LYS A 343 -5.08 17.39 44.84
N GLU A 344 -5.46 17.21 46.11
CA GLU A 344 -6.67 16.58 46.64
C GLU A 344 -6.92 15.13 46.20
N GLU A 345 -6.45 14.21 47.04
CA GLU A 345 -6.97 12.84 47.08
C GLU A 345 -8.47 12.89 47.42
N VAL A 346 -9.31 12.67 46.42
CA VAL A 346 -10.76 12.48 46.61
C VAL A 346 -10.98 11.05 47.12
N PRO A 347 -11.63 10.86 48.29
CA PRO A 347 -11.99 9.53 48.78
C PRO A 347 -12.87 8.80 47.76
N ASP A 348 -12.79 7.46 47.71
CA ASP A 348 -13.60 6.56 46.86
C ASP A 348 -13.35 6.56 45.34
N THR A 349 -12.25 7.14 44.85
CA THR A 349 -11.83 6.89 43.46
C THR A 349 -11.14 5.52 43.34
N PRO A 350 -11.62 4.59 42.49
CA PRO A 350 -11.04 3.26 42.37
C PRO A 350 -9.59 3.34 41.89
N ARG A 351 -8.68 2.77 42.68
CA ARG A 351 -7.25 2.71 42.36
C ARG A 351 -6.99 1.48 41.49
N ARG A 352 -6.26 1.65 40.40
CA ARG A 352 -5.83 0.55 39.53
C ARG A 352 -4.64 -0.15 40.18
N ASP A 353 -4.75 -1.44 40.45
CA ASP A 353 -3.62 -2.26 40.88
C ASP A 353 -2.60 -2.37 39.73
N LEU A 354 -1.34 -2.06 40.03
CA LEU A 354 -0.21 -2.07 39.08
C LEU A 354 0.38 -3.47 38.87
N SER A 355 -0.21 -4.50 39.47
CA SER A 355 0.14 -5.90 39.19
C SER A 355 -0.31 -6.30 37.77
N ASP A 356 0.47 -7.16 37.11
CA ASP A 356 0.40 -7.53 35.66
C ASP A 356 -0.96 -8.03 35.14
N LEU A 357 -1.96 -8.24 36.01
CA LEU A 357 -3.29 -8.74 35.66
C LEU A 357 -4.45 -7.80 36.05
N GLY A 358 -4.17 -6.58 36.53
CA GLY A 358 -5.13 -5.48 36.65
C GLY A 358 -6.47 -5.85 37.28
N VAL A 359 -6.49 -6.03 38.60
CA VAL A 359 -7.74 -6.14 39.36
C VAL A 359 -8.09 -4.75 39.92
N MET A 360 -9.36 -4.33 39.77
CA MET A 360 -9.84 -3.13 40.45
C MET A 360 -10.06 -3.46 41.92
N VAL A 361 -9.34 -2.77 42.81
CA VAL A 361 -9.53 -2.88 44.26
C VAL A 361 -10.36 -1.67 44.68
N PHE A 362 -11.56 -1.93 45.20
CA PHE A 362 -12.35 -0.93 45.87
C PHE A 362 -11.85 -0.83 47.31
N GLY A 363 -11.63 0.38 47.80
CA GLY A 363 -11.33 0.59 49.21
C GLY A 363 -12.57 0.20 50.01
N ASP A 364 -12.41 -0.70 50.98
CA ASP A 364 -13.44 -0.92 51.98
C ASP A 364 -13.54 0.37 52.80
N SER A 365 -14.69 1.05 52.70
CA SER A 365 -15.04 2.14 53.60
C SER A 365 -15.00 1.59 55.03
N GLN A 366 -14.03 2.05 55.84
CA GLN A 366 -14.05 1.83 57.27
C GLN A 366 -15.26 2.60 57.85
N GLU A 367 -16.14 1.83 58.49
CA GLU A 367 -17.24 2.15 59.42
C GLU A 367 -17.93 3.52 59.35
#